data_AF-A0A177LMX7-F1
#
_entry.id   AF-A0A177LMX7-F1
#
_cell.length_a   1.000
_cell.length_b   1.000
_cell.length_c   1.000
_cell.angle_alpha   90.00
_cell.angle_beta   90.00
_cell.angle_gamma   90.00
#
_symmetry.space_group_name_H-M   'P 1'
#
loop_
_entity.id
_entity.type
_entity.pdbx_description
1 polymer ?
#
loop_
_entity_poly.entity_id
_entity_poly.type
_entity_poly.pdbx_seq_one_letter_code
_entity_poly.pdbx_strand_id
1 'polypeptide(L)'
;MENLQKSLVNYLQNSDKSVQETLFVTTDVHPVWEDNPEILVLANEQILQPVGILPNEEILVFIGMHAKTMFTGKRDSVGFLITNFRILTQTDYSVIGKAESAQSTLFTKRQNVDDIVPTVWQDFSKKNQLSIPGEQLSAMQTALKTF
;
A
#
# COMPACT_ATOMS: atom_id res chain seq x y z
N MET A 1 -1.18 18.84 6.30
CA MET A 1 -0.90 17.43 6.64
C MET A 1 -1.53 16.98 7.95
N GLU A 2 -1.35 17.70 9.06
CA GLU A 2 -1.65 17.19 10.40
C GLU A 2 -3.09 16.63 10.60
N ASN A 3 -4.10 17.29 10.07
CA ASN A 3 -5.50 16.81 10.16
C ASN A 3 -5.75 15.53 9.34
N LEU A 4 -5.08 15.37 8.20
CA LEU A 4 -5.16 14.15 7.40
C LEU A 4 -4.52 12.99 8.18
N GLN A 5 -3.30 13.18 8.67
CA GLN A 5 -2.59 12.15 9.44
C GLN A 5 -3.37 11.70 10.67
N LYS A 6 -3.96 12.64 11.43
CA LYS A 6 -4.86 12.31 12.56
C LYS A 6 -6.07 11.49 12.11
N SER A 7 -6.67 11.82 10.97
CA SER A 7 -7.81 11.09 10.43
C SER A 7 -7.41 9.66 10.02
N LEU A 8 -6.22 9.48 9.43
CA LEU A 8 -5.70 8.17 9.03
C LEU A 8 -5.39 7.29 10.24
N VAL A 9 -4.73 7.84 11.26
CA VAL A 9 -4.46 7.12 12.51
C VAL A 9 -5.76 6.75 13.21
N ASN A 10 -6.73 7.66 13.26
CA ASN A 10 -8.04 7.37 13.83
C ASN A 10 -8.78 6.26 13.06
N TYR A 11 -8.73 6.28 11.73
CA TYR A 11 -9.31 5.21 10.92
C TYR A 11 -8.64 3.87 11.22
N LEU A 12 -7.31 3.81 11.22
CA LEU A 12 -6.56 2.61 11.57
C LEU A 12 -7.00 2.06 12.94
N GLN A 13 -7.00 2.89 13.98
CA GLN A 13 -7.35 2.48 15.34
C GLN A 13 -8.79 1.96 15.50
N ASN A 14 -9.72 2.44 14.68
CA ASN A 14 -11.14 2.06 14.76
C ASN A 14 -11.58 1.05 13.68
N SER A 15 -10.65 0.60 12.84
CA SER A 15 -10.91 -0.40 11.82
C SER A 15 -10.86 -1.84 12.38
N ASP A 16 -11.48 -2.78 11.66
CA ASP A 16 -11.41 -4.20 12.00
C ASP A 16 -9.97 -4.72 11.94
N LYS A 17 -9.67 -5.76 12.74
CA LYS A 17 -8.32 -6.33 12.85
C LYS A 17 -7.68 -6.68 11.50
N SER A 18 -8.46 -7.21 10.56
CA SER A 18 -7.97 -7.56 9.22
C SER A 18 -7.56 -6.34 8.40
N VAL A 19 -8.26 -5.20 8.55
CA VAL A 19 -7.86 -3.91 7.96
C VAL A 19 -6.62 -3.40 8.66
N GLN A 20 -6.56 -3.44 9.99
CA GLN A 20 -5.37 -3.05 10.76
C GLN A 20 -4.14 -3.87 10.38
N GLU A 21 -4.29 -5.15 10.04
CA GLU A 21 -3.19 -6.02 9.62
C GLU A 21 -2.61 -5.65 8.25
N THR A 22 -3.36 -4.93 7.41
CA THR A 22 -2.99 -4.58 6.03
C THR A 22 -2.80 -3.09 5.79
N LEU A 23 -3.06 -2.25 6.80
CA LEU A 23 -3.05 -0.79 6.68
C LEU A 23 -1.93 -0.19 7.52
N PHE A 24 -0.98 0.48 6.87
CA PHE A 24 0.18 1.07 7.50
C PHE A 24 0.21 2.58 7.25
N VAL A 25 0.26 3.34 8.34
CA VAL A 25 0.30 4.82 8.30
C VAL A 25 1.51 5.29 9.09
N THR A 26 2.01 6.48 8.79
CA THR A 26 3.12 7.08 9.54
C THR A 26 2.66 7.43 10.97
N THR A 27 2.90 6.52 11.90
CA THR A 27 2.57 6.61 13.33
C THR A 27 3.63 5.90 14.16
N ASP A 28 3.86 6.38 15.39
CA ASP A 28 4.81 5.79 16.33
C ASP A 28 4.31 4.46 16.92
N VAL A 29 2.99 4.31 17.04
CA VAL A 29 2.35 3.10 17.58
C VAL A 29 1.29 2.63 16.61
N HIS A 30 1.45 1.39 16.13
CA HIS A 30 0.51 0.71 15.26
C HIS A 30 -0.21 -0.39 16.07
N PRO A 31 -1.54 -0.58 15.92
CA PRO A 31 -2.33 -1.46 16.78
C PRO A 31 -1.95 -2.95 16.72
N VAL A 32 -1.40 -3.40 15.58
CA VAL A 32 -1.01 -4.80 15.36
C VAL A 32 0.51 -5.01 15.26
N TRP A 33 1.21 -4.21 14.44
CA TRP A 33 2.61 -4.40 14.10
C TRP A 33 3.56 -3.43 14.80
N GLU A 34 4.41 -3.93 15.69
CA GLU A 34 5.45 -3.12 16.35
C GLU A 34 6.52 -2.60 15.36
N ASP A 35 6.70 -3.30 14.24
CA ASP A 35 7.66 -2.99 13.16
C ASP A 35 7.06 -2.11 12.05
N ASN A 36 5.96 -1.40 12.31
CA ASN A 36 5.33 -0.46 11.36
C ASN A 36 6.32 0.52 10.69
N PRO A 37 7.27 1.15 11.41
CA PRO A 37 8.24 2.03 10.77
C PRO A 37 9.11 1.31 9.74
N GLU A 38 9.52 0.07 10.02
CA GLU A 38 10.33 -0.75 9.10
C GLU A 38 9.53 -1.12 7.85
N ILE A 39 8.26 -1.46 8.02
CA ILE A 39 7.33 -1.78 6.93
C ILE A 39 7.18 -0.60 5.96
N LEU A 40 7.04 0.63 6.47
CA LEU A 40 6.96 1.82 5.62
C LEU A 40 8.28 2.13 4.91
N VAL A 41 9.42 1.87 5.56
CA VAL A 41 10.75 1.99 4.94
C VAL A 41 10.90 1.00 3.79
N LEU A 42 10.52 -0.26 3.99
CA LEU A 42 10.57 -1.28 2.94
C LEU A 42 9.65 -0.93 1.76
N ALA A 43 8.42 -0.47 2.03
CA ALA A 43 7.52 -0.01 0.97
C ALA A 43 8.12 1.17 0.19
N ASN A 44 8.77 2.12 0.86
CA ASN A 44 9.48 3.21 0.19
C ASN A 44 10.60 2.71 -0.73
N GLU A 45 11.48 1.85 -0.21
CA GLU A 45 12.63 1.31 -0.95
C GLU A 45 12.22 0.43 -2.14
N GLN A 46 11.17 -0.35 -1.98
CA GLN A 46 10.76 -1.35 -2.97
C GLN A 46 9.76 -0.82 -4.00
N ILE A 47 8.97 0.20 -3.64
CA ILE A 47 7.88 0.71 -4.49
C ILE A 47 8.17 2.13 -4.97
N LEU A 48 8.47 3.07 -4.08
CA LEU A 48 8.59 4.49 -4.43
C LEU A 48 9.95 4.84 -5.05
N GLN A 49 11.06 4.40 -4.45
CA GLN A 49 12.39 4.72 -4.96
C GLN A 49 12.62 4.23 -6.41
N PRO A 50 12.21 3.01 -6.81
CA PRO A 50 12.45 2.50 -8.17
C PRO A 50 11.71 3.27 -9.27
N VAL A 51 10.56 3.88 -8.96
CA VAL A 51 9.79 4.70 -9.92
C VAL A 51 10.19 6.18 -9.92
N GLY A 52 11.13 6.56 -9.06
CA GLY A 52 11.61 7.93 -8.88
C GLY A 52 10.68 8.78 -8.01
N ILE A 53 11.25 9.47 -7.03
CA ILE A 53 10.54 10.35 -6.10
C ILE A 53 10.27 11.71 -6.75
N LEU A 54 9.02 12.18 -6.71
CA LEU A 54 8.68 13.53 -7.15
C LEU A 54 9.08 14.57 -6.08
N PRO A 55 9.40 15.82 -6.47
CA PRO A 55 9.71 16.87 -5.50
C PRO A 55 8.56 17.06 -4.49
N ASN A 56 8.89 17.00 -3.20
CA ASN A 56 7.94 17.09 -2.07
C ASN A 56 6.89 15.95 -2.03
N GLU A 57 7.22 14.79 -2.59
CA GLU A 57 6.39 13.60 -2.47
C GLU A 57 6.53 12.98 -1.08
N GLU A 58 5.40 12.80 -0.42
CA GLU A 58 5.31 12.24 0.92
C GLU A 58 4.41 11.00 0.92
N ILE A 59 4.88 9.92 1.55
CA ILE A 59 4.07 8.72 1.78
C ILE A 59 3.01 9.04 2.82
N LEU A 60 1.74 8.80 2.47
CA LEU A 60 0.61 8.99 3.36
C LEU A 60 0.20 7.67 4.01
N VAL A 61 0.14 6.60 3.21
CA VAL A 61 -0.30 5.28 3.64
C VAL A 61 0.26 4.20 2.73
N PHE A 62 0.52 3.04 3.30
CA PHE A 62 0.73 1.80 2.58
C PHE A 62 -0.40 0.82 2.93
N ILE A 63 -1.05 0.25 1.91
CA ILE A 63 -2.10 -0.75 2.05
C ILE A 63 -1.61 -2.02 1.38
N GLY A 64 -1.26 -3.04 2.14
CA GLY A 64 -0.62 -4.20 1.56
C GLY A 64 -0.15 -5.23 2.57
N MET A 65 0.73 -6.10 2.09
CA MET A 65 1.37 -7.11 2.91
C MET A 65 2.87 -7.11 2.66
N HIS A 66 3.62 -7.56 3.66
CA HIS A 66 5.00 -7.99 3.51
C HIS A 66 5.02 -9.52 3.48
N ALA A 67 5.11 -10.12 2.29
CA ALA A 67 5.26 -11.57 2.21
C ALA A 67 6.73 -11.93 2.30
N LYS A 68 7.05 -12.95 3.10
CA LYS A 68 8.39 -13.51 3.13
C LYS A 68 8.56 -14.44 1.94
N THR A 69 9.36 -14.06 0.96
CA THR A 69 9.67 -14.93 -0.18
C THR A 69 10.45 -16.15 0.32
N MET A 70 9.92 -17.36 0.07
CA MET A 70 10.47 -18.61 0.61
C MET A 70 11.94 -18.86 0.22
N PHE A 71 12.35 -18.42 -0.98
CA PHE A 71 13.68 -18.67 -1.52
C PHE A 71 14.75 -17.68 -1.04
N THR A 72 14.40 -16.40 -0.87
CA THR A 72 15.35 -15.34 -0.49
C THR A 72 15.28 -15.00 1.01
N GLY A 73 14.20 -15.42 1.69
CA GLY A 73 13.91 -15.04 3.06
C GLY A 73 13.61 -13.56 3.25
N LYS A 74 13.54 -12.77 2.16
CA LYS A 74 13.28 -11.33 2.20
C LYS A 74 11.78 -11.05 2.31
N ARG A 75 11.44 -9.95 2.98
CA ARG A 75 10.10 -9.39 3.01
C ARG A 75 9.90 -8.52 1.79
N ASP A 76 8.97 -8.90 0.94
CA ASP A 76 8.63 -8.17 -0.28
C ASP A 76 7.25 -7.51 -0.11
N SER A 77 7.19 -6.22 -0.44
CA SER A 77 6.00 -5.38 -0.34
C SER A 77 5.11 -5.60 -1.56
N VAL A 78 3.85 -5.96 -1.32
CA VAL A 78 2.82 -6.05 -2.37
C VAL A 78 1.59 -5.30 -1.90
N GLY A 79 1.04 -4.44 -2.76
CA GLY A 79 -0.10 -3.59 -2.44
C GLY A 79 -0.03 -2.21 -3.05
N PHE A 80 -0.63 -1.23 -2.35
CA PHE A 80 -0.78 0.14 -2.77
C PHE A 80 0.01 1.06 -1.86
N LEU A 81 0.96 1.81 -2.41
CA LEU A 81 1.61 2.91 -1.71
C LEU A 81 0.99 4.22 -2.19
N ILE A 82 0.31 4.93 -1.29
CA ILE A 82 -0.39 6.18 -1.59
C ILE A 82 0.44 7.34 -1.08
N THR A 83 0.74 8.27 -1.98
CA THR A 83 1.44 9.52 -1.67
C THR A 83 0.48 10.70 -1.80
N ASN A 84 0.95 11.90 -1.50
CA ASN A 84 0.23 13.14 -1.80
C ASN A 84 -0.01 13.39 -3.30
N PHE A 85 0.59 12.62 -4.21
CA PHE A 85 0.48 12.83 -5.66
C PHE A 85 -0.07 11.64 -6.45
N ARG A 86 0.05 10.40 -5.95
CA ARG A 86 -0.28 9.21 -6.73
C ARG A 86 -0.53 7.98 -5.87
N ILE A 87 -1.12 6.98 -6.51
CA ILE A 87 -1.13 5.59 -6.06
C ILE A 87 -0.09 4.82 -6.86
N LEU A 88 0.83 4.18 -6.16
CA LEU A 88 1.76 3.21 -6.73
C LEU A 88 1.28 1.80 -6.41
N THR A 89 1.02 1.00 -7.43
CA THR A 89 0.49 -0.37 -7.28
C THR A 89 1.59 -1.37 -7.57
N GLN A 90 2.04 -2.09 -6.53
CA GLN A 90 3.02 -3.17 -6.63
C GLN A 90 2.28 -4.51 -6.65
N THR A 91 2.31 -5.20 -7.79
CA THR A 91 1.51 -6.42 -7.99
C THR A 91 2.29 -7.71 -7.84
N ASP A 92 3.61 -7.65 -7.81
CA ASP A 92 4.47 -8.82 -7.88
C ASP A 92 5.59 -8.75 -6.84
N TYR A 93 5.94 -9.91 -6.30
CA TYR A 93 7.12 -10.08 -5.47
C TYR A 93 8.36 -10.02 -6.35
N SER A 94 9.49 -9.56 -5.82
CA SER A 94 10.78 -9.49 -6.53
C SER A 94 11.40 -10.90 -6.69
N VAL A 95 10.64 -11.83 -7.25
CA VAL A 95 10.99 -13.25 -7.36
C VAL A 95 11.61 -13.45 -8.73
N ILE A 96 12.94 -13.35 -8.76
CA ILE A 96 13.79 -13.81 -9.87
C ILE A 96 13.64 -12.95 -11.15
N GLY A 97 14.17 -11.73 -11.12
CA GLY A 97 14.27 -10.89 -12.32
C GLY A 97 14.43 -9.39 -12.04
N LYS A 98 14.34 -8.59 -13.10
CA LYS A 98 14.23 -7.13 -13.00
C LYS A 98 12.87 -6.83 -12.37
N ALA A 99 12.84 -6.31 -11.14
CA ALA A 99 11.59 -5.97 -10.45
C ALA A 99 10.68 -5.17 -11.40
N GLU A 100 9.46 -5.64 -11.65
CA GLU A 100 8.47 -4.84 -12.36
C GLU A 100 8.21 -3.62 -11.49
N SER A 101 8.50 -2.44 -12.03
CA SER A 101 8.30 -1.19 -11.31
C SER A 101 6.81 -1.00 -11.05
N ALA A 102 6.47 -0.50 -9.87
CA ALA A 102 5.09 -0.25 -9.49
C ALA A 102 4.36 0.60 -10.53
N GLN A 103 3.11 0.24 -10.82
CA GLN A 103 2.26 1.00 -11.73
C GLN A 103 1.85 2.31 -11.06
N SER A 104 2.09 3.45 -11.72
CA SER A 104 1.83 4.78 -11.17
C SER A 104 0.51 5.36 -11.70
N THR A 105 -0.39 5.70 -10.79
CA THR A 105 -1.65 6.41 -11.08
C THR A 105 -1.63 7.78 -10.40
N LEU A 106 -1.37 8.84 -11.18
CA LEU A 106 -1.30 10.22 -10.70
C LEU A 106 -2.70 10.76 -10.35
N PHE A 107 -2.78 11.53 -9.27
CA PHE A 107 -3.96 12.33 -8.94
C PHE A 107 -3.99 13.57 -9.84
N THR A 108 -5.04 13.68 -10.65
CA THR A 108 -5.26 14.86 -11.49
C THR A 108 -6.60 15.51 -11.17
N LYS A 109 -6.72 16.82 -11.45
CA LYS A 109 -7.98 17.57 -11.24
C LYS A 109 -9.17 17.08 -12.08
N ARG A 110 -8.95 16.14 -13.01
CA ARG A 110 -9.96 15.66 -13.96
C ARG A 110 -10.50 14.28 -13.63
N GLN A 111 -9.93 13.59 -12.64
CA GLN A 111 -10.35 12.25 -12.25
C GLN A 111 -11.25 12.32 -11.01
N ASN A 112 -12.28 11.49 -10.98
CA ASN A 112 -13.01 11.21 -9.75
C ASN A 112 -12.32 10.05 -9.02
N VAL A 113 -12.26 10.13 -7.68
CA VAL A 113 -11.78 9.04 -6.82
C VAL A 113 -12.61 7.78 -7.08
N ASP A 114 -13.91 7.94 -7.33
CA ASP A 114 -14.84 6.85 -7.67
C ASP A 114 -14.45 6.09 -8.96
N ASP A 115 -13.63 6.69 -9.84
CA ASP A 115 -13.12 6.03 -11.04
C ASP A 115 -11.73 5.40 -10.82
N ILE A 116 -10.91 6.03 -9.99
CA ILE A 116 -9.52 5.60 -9.72
C ILE A 116 -9.51 4.31 -8.90
N VAL A 117 -10.20 4.31 -7.76
CA VAL A 117 -10.14 3.20 -6.79
C VAL A 117 -10.60 1.87 -7.42
N PRO A 118 -11.74 1.80 -8.13
CA PRO A 118 -12.17 0.56 -8.77
C PRO A 118 -11.17 0.08 -9.84
N THR A 119 -10.58 0.99 -10.60
CA THR A 119 -9.63 0.66 -11.66
C THR A 119 -8.35 0.05 -11.09
N VAL A 120 -7.69 0.74 -10.15
CA VAL A 120 -6.45 0.23 -9.54
C VAL A 120 -6.69 -1.06 -8.75
N TRP A 121 -7.85 -1.17 -8.08
CA TRP A 121 -8.23 -2.37 -7.37
C TRP A 121 -8.44 -3.56 -8.32
N GLN A 122 -9.18 -3.36 -9.41
CA GLN A 122 -9.49 -4.42 -10.37
C GLN A 122 -8.22 -5.01 -10.99
N ASP A 123 -7.27 -4.15 -11.36
CA ASP A 123 -6.00 -4.58 -11.94
C ASP A 123 -5.14 -5.34 -10.93
N PHE A 124 -5.06 -4.83 -9.69
CA PHE A 124 -4.36 -5.51 -8.60
C PHE A 124 -4.96 -6.88 -8.27
N SER A 125 -6.29 -6.96 -8.10
CA SER A 125 -6.97 -8.18 -7.70
C SER A 125 -6.85 -9.27 -8.74
N LYS A 126 -6.94 -8.93 -10.04
CA LYS A 126 -6.78 -9.92 -11.12
C LYS A 126 -5.42 -10.59 -11.08
N LYS A 127 -4.35 -9.85 -10.80
CA LYS A 127 -2.99 -10.39 -10.71
C LYS A 127 -2.75 -11.18 -9.41
N ASN A 128 -3.40 -10.80 -8.31
CA ASN A 128 -3.08 -11.32 -6.98
C ASN A 128 -4.10 -12.30 -6.37
N GLN A 129 -5.24 -12.56 -7.02
CA GLN A 129 -6.30 -13.44 -6.50
C GLN A 129 -5.86 -14.87 -6.14
N LEU A 130 -4.77 -15.38 -6.74
CA LEU A 130 -4.24 -16.71 -6.46
C LEU A 130 -3.11 -16.72 -5.42
N SER A 131 -2.51 -15.56 -5.16
CA SER A 131 -1.29 -15.41 -4.36
C SER A 131 -1.55 -14.76 -2.99
N ILE A 132 -2.62 -13.99 -2.87
CA ILE A 132 -3.05 -13.35 -1.63
C ILE A 132 -4.36 -14.00 -1.18
N PRO A 133 -4.47 -14.45 0.09
CA PRO A 133 -5.72 -15.05 0.55
C PRO A 133 -6.88 -14.05 0.56
N GLY A 134 -8.10 -14.56 0.35
CA GLY A 134 -9.27 -13.73 0.08
C GLY A 134 -9.63 -12.75 1.21
N GLU A 135 -9.35 -13.12 2.47
CA GLU A 135 -9.56 -12.25 3.63
C GLU A 135 -8.67 -11.00 3.57
N GLN A 136 -7.37 -11.16 3.27
CA GLN A 136 -6.48 -10.01 3.13
C GLN A 136 -6.82 -9.18 1.90
N LEU A 137 -7.22 -9.79 0.78
CA LEU A 137 -7.72 -9.03 -0.38
C LEU A 137 -8.94 -8.19 0.01
N SER A 138 -9.90 -8.77 0.72
CA SER A 138 -11.09 -8.03 1.17
C SER A 138 -10.73 -6.89 2.13
N ALA A 139 -9.79 -7.11 3.04
CA ALA A 139 -9.30 -6.08 3.96
C ALA A 139 -8.61 -4.94 3.21
N MET A 140 -7.71 -5.25 2.28
CA MET A 140 -7.04 -4.25 1.42
C MET A 140 -8.04 -3.45 0.59
N GLN A 141 -9.06 -4.09 0.03
CA GLN A 141 -10.12 -3.40 -0.71
C GLN A 141 -10.89 -2.43 0.19
N THR A 142 -11.20 -2.86 1.41
CA THR A 142 -11.94 -2.07 2.40
C THR A 142 -11.13 -0.86 2.85
N ALA A 143 -9.84 -1.06 3.13
CA ALA A 143 -8.90 0.01 3.42
C ALA A 143 -8.87 1.01 2.26
N LEU A 144 -8.64 0.55 1.03
CA LEU A 144 -8.48 1.41 -0.14
C LEU A 144 -9.70 2.28 -0.43
N LYS A 145 -10.92 1.76 -0.24
CA LYS A 145 -12.18 2.50 -0.45
C LYS A 145 -12.41 3.66 0.54
N THR A 146 -11.63 3.71 1.61
CA THR A 146 -11.75 4.77 2.62
C THR A 146 -10.99 6.04 2.23
N PHE A 147 -10.06 5.93 1.27
CA PHE A 147 -9.21 7.03 0.78
C PHE A 147 -9.71 7.57 -0.56
#